data_AF-A0A800F4K5-F1
#
_entry.id   AF-A0A800F4K5-F1
#
_cell.length_a   1.000
_cell.length_b   1.000
_cell.length_c   1.000
_cell.angle_alpha   90.00
_cell.angle_beta   90.00
_cell.angle_gamma   90.00
#
_symmetry.space_group_name_H-M   'P 1'
#
loop_
_entity.id
_entity.type
_entity.pdbx_description
1 polymer ?
#
loop_
_entity_poly.entity_id
_entity_poly.type
_entity_poly.pdbx_seq_one_letter_code
_entity_poly.pdbx_strand_id
1 'polypeptide(L)'
;MTDRIKPLLGALVAGYIVFFVAATYLYQPVAAPPAMDPLVPTWLSLAIALVLLVLFFDWMNQAVGNPMKSGLIIAVPQILLVDCLYVLNGNRGITEAAASVVALLATWCVIGFVYGKLSDGQGTE
;
A
#
# COMPACT_ATOMS: atom_id res chain seq x y z
N MET A 1 2.85 22.47 3.65
CA MET A 1 3.61 21.22 3.41
C MET A 1 4.29 20.73 4.68
N THR A 2 4.95 21.62 5.44
CA THR A 2 5.63 21.29 6.71
C THR A 2 4.76 20.51 7.69
N ASP A 3 3.50 20.90 7.87
CA ASP A 3 2.58 20.22 8.79
C ASP A 3 2.29 18.77 8.36
N ARG A 4 2.32 18.48 7.06
CA ARG A 4 2.03 17.13 6.55
C ARG A 4 3.24 16.20 6.48
N ILE A 5 4.46 16.70 6.73
CA ILE A 5 5.67 15.87 6.67
C ILE A 5 5.63 14.76 7.73
N LYS A 6 5.21 15.10 8.96
CA LYS A 6 5.09 14.13 10.06
C LYS A 6 4.12 12.99 9.74
N PRO A 7 2.84 13.23 9.37
CA PRO A 7 1.92 12.16 9.00
C PRO A 7 2.36 11.39 7.76
N LEU A 8 2.96 12.05 6.75
CA LEU A 8 3.50 11.41 5.56
C LEU A 8 4.61 10.40 5.88
N LEU A 9 5.62 10.82 6.66
CA LEU A 9 6.73 9.95 7.04
C LEU A 9 6.29 8.81 7.95
N GLY A 10 5.38 9.07 8.90
CA GLY A 10 4.82 8.03 9.75
C GLY A 10 4.06 6.98 8.95
N ALA A 11 3.21 7.41 8.01
CA ALA A 11 2.46 6.52 7.13
C ALA A 11 3.40 5.72 6.21
N LEU A 12 4.46 6.36 5.70
CA LEU A 12 5.48 5.69 4.88
C LEU A 12 6.19 4.57 5.64
N VAL A 13 6.69 4.84 6.84
CA VAL A 13 7.40 3.83 7.65
C VAL A 13 6.46 2.69 8.05
N ALA A 14 5.26 3.02 8.54
CA ALA A 14 4.30 2.00 8.95
C ALA A 14 3.82 1.14 7.77
N GLY A 15 3.51 1.78 6.64
CA GLY A 15 3.15 1.10 5.40
C GLY A 15 4.28 0.19 4.90
N TYR A 16 5.53 0.65 4.95
CA TYR A 16 6.68 -0.16 4.57
C TYR A 16 6.82 -1.42 5.41
N ILE A 17 6.76 -1.30 6.74
CA ILE A 17 6.91 -2.45 7.64
C ILE A 17 5.80 -3.47 7.38
N VAL A 18 4.55 -3.03 7.29
CA VAL A 18 3.40 -3.91 7.07
C VAL A 18 3.44 -4.56 5.70
N PHE A 19 3.75 -3.79 4.66
CA PHE A 19 3.89 -4.32 3.31
C PHE A 19 5.03 -5.33 3.23
N PHE A 20 6.19 -5.03 3.82
CA PHE A 20 7.33 -5.94 3.83
C PHE A 20 6.98 -7.27 4.51
N VAL A 21 6.36 -7.23 5.69
CA VAL A 21 5.92 -8.45 6.41
C VAL A 21 4.89 -9.23 5.60
N ALA A 22 3.87 -8.56 5.05
CA ALA A 22 2.86 -9.23 4.24
C ALA A 22 3.44 -9.80 2.93
N ALA A 23 4.32 -9.08 2.27
CA ALA A 23 5.01 -9.56 1.08
C ALA A 23 5.85 -10.80 1.41
N THR A 24 6.73 -10.72 2.40
CA THR A 24 7.68 -11.79 2.74
C THR A 24 7.00 -13.05 3.26
N TYR A 25 6.00 -12.93 4.14
CA TYR A 25 5.45 -14.08 4.87
C TYR A 25 4.08 -14.54 4.38
N LEU A 26 3.34 -13.71 3.63
CA LEU A 26 2.01 -14.07 3.15
C LEU A 26 1.97 -14.24 1.62
N TYR A 27 2.51 -13.28 0.86
CA TYR A 27 2.39 -13.28 -0.60
C TYR A 27 3.49 -14.10 -1.31
N GLN A 28 4.76 -13.83 -1.02
CA GLN A 28 5.90 -14.48 -1.68
C GLN A 28 5.90 -16.02 -1.58
N PRO A 29 5.48 -16.65 -0.45
CA PRO A 29 5.44 -18.12 -0.37
C PRO A 29 4.46 -18.80 -1.34
N VAL A 30 3.46 -18.06 -1.83
CA VAL A 30 2.44 -18.57 -2.76
C VAL A 30 2.56 -17.98 -4.16
N ALA A 31 3.32 -16.89 -4.33
CA ALA A 31 3.48 -16.17 -5.58
C ALA A 31 4.21 -17.00 -6.63
N ALA A 32 3.73 -16.93 -7.88
CA ALA A 32 4.48 -17.44 -9.01
C ALA A 32 5.79 -16.64 -9.19
N PRO A 33 6.85 -17.26 -9.73
CA PRO A 33 8.07 -16.55 -10.09
C PRO A 33 7.78 -15.36 -11.04
N PRO A 34 8.55 -14.26 -10.94
CA PRO A 34 8.39 -13.13 -11.85
C PRO A 34 8.54 -13.57 -13.32
N ALA A 35 7.70 -13.02 -14.20
CA ALA A 35 7.79 -13.26 -15.64
C ALA A 35 9.04 -12.63 -16.29
N MET A 36 9.68 -11.70 -15.61
CA MET A 36 10.85 -10.94 -16.06
C MET A 36 11.75 -10.60 -14.88
N ASP A 37 13.06 -10.47 -15.15
CA ASP A 37 14.03 -10.09 -14.13
C ASP A 37 13.72 -8.70 -13.56
N PRO A 38 13.75 -8.51 -12.23
CA PRO A 38 13.53 -7.22 -11.61
C PRO A 38 14.61 -6.20 -12.02
N LEU A 39 14.19 -4.97 -12.35
CA LEU A 39 15.10 -3.87 -12.66
C LEU A 39 16.02 -3.50 -11.48
N VAL A 40 15.53 -3.67 -10.25
CA VAL A 40 16.26 -3.42 -9.01
C VAL A 40 15.95 -4.51 -7.97
N PRO A 41 16.81 -4.73 -6.96
CA PRO A 41 16.55 -5.69 -5.89
C PRO A 41 15.23 -5.40 -5.16
N THR A 42 14.56 -6.44 -4.65
CA THR A 42 13.24 -6.36 -4.01
C THR A 42 13.14 -5.31 -2.90
N TRP A 43 14.13 -5.22 -2.02
CA TRP A 43 14.10 -4.24 -0.93
C TRP A 43 14.09 -2.78 -1.43
N LEU A 44 14.75 -2.52 -2.58
CA LEU A 44 14.84 -1.20 -3.20
C LEU A 44 13.58 -0.89 -4.01
N SER A 45 13.03 -1.86 -4.75
CA SER A 45 11.77 -1.68 -5.48
C SER A 45 10.63 -1.33 -4.52
N LEU A 46 10.57 -1.98 -3.36
CA LEU A 46 9.61 -1.68 -2.30
C LEU A 46 9.73 -0.24 -1.79
N ALA A 47 10.95 0.21 -1.49
CA ALA A 47 11.20 1.57 -1.01
C ALA A 47 10.76 2.62 -2.04
N ILE A 48 11.14 2.44 -3.31
CA ILE A 48 10.77 3.35 -4.40
C ILE A 48 9.25 3.38 -4.58
N ALA A 49 8.61 2.21 -4.68
CA ALA A 49 7.18 2.11 -4.90
C ALA A 49 6.38 2.74 -3.76
N LEU A 50 6.76 2.49 -2.50
CA LEU A 50 6.05 3.06 -1.34
C LEU A 50 6.18 4.58 -1.25
N VAL A 51 7.33 5.16 -1.60
CA VAL A 51 7.46 6.63 -1.68
C VAL A 51 6.45 7.19 -2.68
N LEU A 52 6.38 6.61 -3.89
CA LEU A 52 5.44 7.06 -4.93
C LEU A 52 3.98 6.88 -4.47
N LEU A 53 3.66 5.74 -3.87
CA LEU A 53 2.31 5.41 -3.39
C LEU A 53 1.86 6.32 -2.24
N VAL A 54 2.74 6.66 -1.30
CA VAL A 54 2.40 7.53 -0.17
C VAL A 54 2.24 8.99 -0.60
N LEU A 55 3.04 9.45 -1.57
CA LEU A 55 2.83 10.78 -2.19
C LEU A 55 1.50 10.84 -2.94
N PHE A 56 1.16 9.79 -3.69
CA PHE A 56 -0.13 9.67 -4.36
C PHE A 56 -1.28 9.64 -3.35
N PHE A 57 -1.12 8.90 -2.25
CA PHE A 57 -2.06 8.86 -1.15
C PHE A 57 -2.27 10.24 -0.52
N ASP A 58 -1.22 11.00 -0.23
CA ASP A 58 -1.34 12.35 0.33
C ASP A 58 -2.12 13.26 -0.62
N TRP A 59 -1.76 13.25 -1.91
CA TRP A 59 -2.46 14.04 -2.92
C TRP A 59 -3.95 13.70 -2.99
N MET A 60 -4.31 12.42 -3.05
CA MET A 60 -5.71 12.01 -3.12
C MET A 60 -6.41 12.27 -1.77
N ASN A 61 -5.72 12.11 -0.64
CA ASN A 61 -6.30 12.45 0.66
C ASN A 61 -6.57 13.94 0.84
N GLN A 62 -5.79 14.82 0.22
CA GLN A 62 -6.11 16.26 0.18
C GLN A 62 -7.45 16.53 -0.55
N ALA A 63 -7.84 15.70 -1.51
CA ALA A 63 -9.14 15.81 -2.18
C ALA A 63 -10.30 15.14 -1.41
N VAL A 64 -10.04 14.01 -0.75
CA VAL A 64 -11.06 13.21 -0.05
C VAL A 64 -11.31 13.69 1.38
N GLY A 65 -10.29 14.21 2.06
CA GLY A 65 -10.34 14.69 3.44
C GLY A 65 -10.50 13.59 4.51
N ASN A 66 -10.38 12.31 4.15
CA ASN A 66 -10.51 11.20 5.09
C ASN A 66 -9.43 10.12 4.83
N PRO A 67 -8.38 10.04 5.66
CA PRO A 67 -7.23 9.16 5.42
C PRO A 67 -7.57 7.67 5.27
N MET A 68 -8.56 7.17 6.01
CA MET A 68 -8.98 5.76 5.89
C MET A 68 -9.72 5.51 4.58
N LYS A 69 -10.70 6.36 4.25
CA LYS A 69 -11.42 6.25 2.96
C LYS A 69 -10.46 6.39 1.78
N SER A 70 -9.53 7.33 1.89
CA SER A 70 -8.42 7.51 0.96
C SER A 70 -7.66 6.20 0.72
N GLY A 71 -7.19 5.51 1.76
CA GLY A 71 -6.48 4.24 1.62
C GLY A 71 -7.33 3.19 0.89
N LEU A 72 -8.60 3.08 1.23
CA LEU A 72 -9.53 2.13 0.58
C LEU A 72 -9.81 2.48 -0.88
N ILE A 73 -9.91 3.77 -1.23
CA ILE A 73 -10.08 4.23 -2.62
C ILE A 73 -8.88 3.83 -3.48
N ILE A 74 -7.68 3.68 -2.91
CA ILE A 74 -6.50 3.17 -3.62
C ILE A 74 -6.47 1.65 -3.64
N ALA A 75 -6.76 1.01 -2.51
CA ALA A 75 -6.72 -0.44 -2.36
C ALA A 75 -7.71 -1.14 -3.30
N VAL A 76 -8.95 -0.65 -3.38
CA VAL A 76 -10.03 -1.31 -4.12
C VAL A 76 -9.72 -1.42 -5.62
N PRO A 77 -9.30 -0.34 -6.33
CA PRO A 77 -8.88 -0.46 -7.72
C PRO A 77 -7.70 -1.42 -7.93
N GLN A 78 -6.72 -1.46 -7.03
CA GLN A 78 -5.61 -2.40 -7.12
C GLN A 78 -6.10 -3.85 -7.02
N ILE A 79 -7.02 -4.14 -6.10
CA ILE A 79 -7.64 -5.46 -5.95
C ILE A 79 -8.41 -5.84 -7.22
N LEU A 80 -9.24 -4.92 -7.74
CA LEU A 80 -10.03 -5.20 -8.94
C LEU A 80 -9.14 -5.47 -10.17
N LEU A 81 -8.07 -4.69 -10.35
CA LEU A 81 -7.20 -4.78 -11.53
C LEU A 81 -6.15 -5.89 -11.44
N VAL A 82 -5.63 -6.18 -10.25
CA VAL A 82 -4.48 -7.09 -10.09
C VAL A 82 -4.89 -8.42 -9.46
N ASP A 83 -5.97 -8.47 -8.69
CA ASP A 83 -6.44 -9.71 -8.05
C ASP A 83 -7.65 -10.29 -8.79
N CYS A 84 -8.67 -9.50 -9.08
CA CYS A 84 -9.84 -10.01 -9.80
C CYS A 84 -9.54 -10.23 -11.28
N LEU A 85 -9.10 -9.19 -12.00
CA LEU A 85 -8.87 -9.28 -13.44
C LEU A 85 -7.79 -10.31 -13.79
N TYR A 86 -6.71 -10.40 -13.01
CA TYR A 86 -5.62 -11.33 -13.33
C TYR A 86 -5.95 -12.78 -13.01
N VAL A 87 -6.80 -13.05 -12.02
CA VAL A 87 -7.34 -14.40 -11.83
C VAL A 87 -8.24 -14.77 -12.99
N LEU A 88 -9.12 -13.84 -13.41
CA LEU A 88 -10.06 -14.09 -14.50
C LEU A 88 -9.39 -14.30 -15.86
N ASN A 89 -8.26 -13.63 -16.11
CA ASN A 89 -7.53 -13.76 -17.38
C ASN A 89 -6.37 -14.77 -17.33
N GLY A 90 -6.18 -15.46 -16.21
CA GLY A 90 -5.17 -16.52 -16.05
C GLY A 90 -3.75 -16.05 -15.74
N ASN A 91 -3.52 -14.76 -15.48
CA ASN A 91 -2.21 -14.21 -15.13
C ASN A 91 -1.85 -14.31 -13.63
N ARG A 92 -2.77 -14.77 -12.77
CA ARG A 92 -2.53 -14.93 -11.32
C ARG A 92 -3.32 -16.10 -10.73
N GLY A 93 -2.69 -16.88 -9.85
CA GLY A 93 -3.38 -17.93 -9.09
C GLY A 93 -4.37 -17.38 -8.06
N ILE A 94 -5.46 -18.11 -7.77
CA ILE A 94 -6.48 -17.66 -6.80
C ILE A 94 -5.91 -17.48 -5.38
N THR A 95 -4.97 -18.34 -4.97
CA THR A 95 -4.31 -18.24 -3.67
C THR A 95 -3.40 -17.02 -3.57
N GLU A 96 -2.69 -16.72 -4.66
CA GLU A 96 -1.85 -15.52 -4.77
C GLU A 96 -2.68 -14.24 -4.67
N ALA A 97 -3.82 -14.22 -5.36
CA ALA A 97 -4.76 -13.11 -5.32
C ALA A 97 -5.34 -12.91 -3.91
N ALA A 98 -5.75 -13.99 -3.24
CA ALA A 98 -6.25 -13.91 -1.87
C ALA A 98 -5.20 -13.35 -0.88
N ALA A 99 -3.95 -13.81 -1.00
CA ALA A 99 -2.83 -13.29 -0.22
C ALA A 99 -2.56 -11.80 -0.51
N SER A 100 -2.60 -11.39 -1.78
CA SER A 100 -2.44 -10.00 -2.22
C SER A 100 -3.54 -9.09 -1.67
N VAL A 101 -4.81 -9.51 -1.73
CA VAL A 101 -5.94 -8.74 -1.17
C VAL A 101 -5.72 -8.42 0.31
N VAL A 102 -5.34 -9.42 1.10
CA VAL A 102 -5.07 -9.24 2.53
C VAL A 102 -3.89 -8.28 2.75
N ALA A 103 -2.80 -8.45 1.99
CA ALA A 103 -1.62 -7.59 2.07
C ALA A 103 -1.94 -6.12 1.72
N LEU A 104 -2.71 -5.89 0.65
CA LEU A 104 -3.11 -4.57 0.20
C LEU A 104 -4.02 -3.88 1.23
N LEU A 105 -5.06 -4.58 1.69
CA LEU A 105 -5.97 -4.03 2.70
C LEU A 105 -5.23 -3.71 4.01
N ALA A 106 -4.38 -4.61 4.49
CA ALA A 106 -3.60 -4.38 5.71
C ALA A 106 -2.69 -3.15 5.55
N THR A 107 -1.98 -3.03 4.43
CA THR A 107 -1.07 -1.92 4.15
C THR A 107 -1.81 -0.59 4.07
N TRP A 108 -2.86 -0.51 3.26
CA TRP A 108 -3.60 0.74 3.05
C TRP A 108 -4.39 1.19 4.28
N CYS A 109 -4.95 0.26 5.04
CA CYS A 109 -5.58 0.58 6.32
C CYS A 109 -4.57 1.13 7.33
N VAL A 110 -3.36 0.57 7.40
CA VAL A 110 -2.30 1.06 8.30
C VAL A 110 -1.81 2.45 7.87
N ILE A 111 -1.59 2.66 6.57
CA ILE A 111 -1.24 3.98 6.01
C ILE A 111 -2.31 5.01 6.40
N GLY A 112 -3.59 4.71 6.13
CA GLY A 112 -4.69 5.60 6.45
C GLY A 112 -4.83 5.88 7.94
N PHE A 113 -4.70 4.85 8.78
CA PHE A 113 -4.78 4.98 10.24
C PHE A 113 -3.64 5.84 10.81
N VAL A 114 -2.39 5.54 10.46
CA VAL A 114 -1.21 6.26 10.96
C VAL A 114 -1.19 7.68 10.47
N TYR A 115 -1.50 7.90 9.18
CA TYR A 115 -1.62 9.24 8.62
C TYR A 115 -2.65 10.06 9.40
N GLY A 116 -3.87 9.54 9.57
CA GLY A 116 -4.93 10.24 10.30
C GLY A 116 -4.55 10.56 11.75
N LYS A 117 -4.01 9.59 12.49
CA LYS A 117 -3.57 9.80 13.88
C LYS A 117 -2.51 10.89 14.02
N LEU A 118 -1.57 10.96 13.08
CA LEU A 118 -0.50 11.94 13.11
C LEU A 118 -0.92 13.31 12.56
N SER A 119 -1.99 13.36 11.77
CA SER A 119 -2.64 14.61 11.33
C SER A 119 -3.51 15.23 12.43
N ASP A 120 -4.28 14.43 13.17
CA ASP A 120 -5.18 14.93 14.23
C ASP A 120 -4.41 15.53 15.42
N GLY A 121 -3.21 15.00 15.71
CA GLY A 121 -2.33 15.50 16.76
C GLY A 121 -1.68 16.86 16.47
N GLN A 122 -2.06 17.55 15.40
CA GLN A 122 -1.56 18.88 15.02
C GLN A 122 -2.60 20.00 15.26
N GLY A 123 -3.79 19.67 15.78
CA GLY A 123 -4.88 20.61 16.03
C GLY A 123 -4.97 21.17 17.46
N THR A 124 -3.89 21.11 18.26
CA THR A 124 -3.84 21.70 19.61
C THR A 124 -2.71 22.71 19.71
N GLU A 125 -2.91 23.87 19.09
CA GLU A 125 -2.28 25.14 19.47
C GLU A 125 -3.34 26.24 19.49
#